data_AF-A0A0S7F2D9-F1
#
_entry.id   AF-A0A0S7F2D9-F1
#
_cell.length_a   1.000
_cell.length_b   1.000
_cell.length_c   1.000
_cell.angle_alpha   90.00
_cell.angle_beta   90.00
_cell.angle_gamma   90.00
#
_symmetry.space_group_name_H-M   'P 1'
#
loop_
_entity.id
_entity.type
_entity.pdbx_description
1 polymer ?
#
loop_
_entity_poly.entity_id
_entity_poly.type
_entity_poly.pdbx_seq_one_letter_code
_entity_poly.pdbx_strand_id
1 'polypeptide(L)'
;ELVGESGQIASPLFPRTYPNNANYRWTITVEGDSYIQISFLDMDIEDLYNCYYDQLKIFDGPDVYSYPLGTFCGLSLPTPLRSSGSTVTLHFKSDSIVGGRGFLLDWTAVKDSGPPPTITPGACGGFLLIGNSPGFLFSPGWPENYPPNQECTWLIRAPDSIIEFNFLSLDMEGYPPCYSDNLIIRDGKNVLNIF
;
A
#
# COMPACT_ATOMS: atom_id res chain seq x y z
N GLU A 1 6.49 -12.13 16.28
CA GLU A 1 6.21 -12.59 14.91
C GLU A 1 5.00 -13.51 14.93
N LEU A 2 4.24 -13.52 13.84
CA LEU A 2 3.06 -14.35 13.63
C LEU A 2 3.22 -15.09 12.30
N VAL A 3 3.03 -16.39 12.33
CA VAL A 3 3.09 -17.25 11.14
C VAL A 3 1.84 -18.12 11.11
N GLY A 4 1.22 -18.27 9.95
CA GLY A 4 0.04 -19.10 9.76
C GLY A 4 -0.78 -18.68 8.54
N GLU A 5 -1.95 -19.28 8.38
CA GLU A 5 -2.87 -18.97 7.26
C GLU A 5 -3.90 -17.90 7.62
N SER A 6 -4.16 -17.67 8.91
CA SER A 6 -5.02 -16.59 9.38
C SER A 6 -4.79 -16.32 10.87
N GLY A 7 -5.28 -15.18 11.35
CA GLY A 7 -5.23 -14.85 12.76
C GLY A 7 -5.87 -13.50 13.06
N GLN A 8 -5.76 -13.10 14.33
CA GLN A 8 -6.21 -11.80 14.80
C GLN A 8 -5.09 -11.09 15.55
N ILE A 9 -5.05 -9.77 15.44
CA ILE A 9 -4.19 -8.91 16.25
C ILE A 9 -5.09 -7.88 16.93
N ALA A 10 -4.91 -7.74 18.23
CA ALA A 10 -5.55 -6.71 19.01
C ALA A 10 -4.50 -5.80 19.66
N SER A 11 -4.88 -4.54 19.92
CA SER A 11 -4.08 -3.66 20.77
C SER A 11 -3.87 -4.27 22.16
N PRO A 12 -2.79 -3.90 22.86
CA PRO A 12 -2.56 -4.38 24.22
C PRO A 12 -3.76 -4.05 25.13
N LEU A 13 -4.16 -5.03 25.96
CA LEU A 13 -5.28 -4.94 26.89
C LEU A 13 -6.69 -4.88 26.28
N PHE A 14 -6.82 -4.96 24.95
CA PHE A 14 -8.13 -4.96 24.28
C PHE A 14 -9.11 -5.96 24.94
N PRO A 15 -10.39 -5.59 25.17
CA PRO A 15 -11.06 -4.34 24.76
C PRO A 15 -10.96 -3.20 25.78
N ARG A 16 -10.03 -3.26 26.73
CA ARG A 16 -9.73 -2.13 27.64
C ARG A 16 -8.86 -1.10 26.92
N THR A 17 -8.80 0.10 27.52
CA THR A 17 -7.95 1.18 27.04
C THR A 17 -6.50 0.73 26.88
N TYR A 18 -5.90 1.04 25.73
CA TYR A 18 -4.49 0.73 25.50
C TYR A 18 -3.57 1.54 26.43
N PRO A 19 -2.35 1.06 26.74
CA PRO A 19 -1.40 1.81 27.55
C PRO A 19 -0.95 3.11 26.88
N ASN A 20 -0.72 4.16 27.67
CA ASN A 20 -0.02 5.36 27.23
C ASN A 20 1.46 5.02 26.92
N ASN A 21 2.08 5.78 26.03
CA ASN A 21 3.45 5.59 25.55
C ASN A 21 3.68 4.19 24.96
N ALA A 22 2.64 3.62 24.35
CA ALA A 22 2.72 2.31 23.70
C ALA A 22 3.71 2.37 22.53
N ASN A 23 4.42 1.28 22.32
CA ASN A 23 5.32 1.11 21.19
C ASN A 23 5.43 -0.38 20.86
N TYR A 24 4.43 -0.90 20.17
CA TYR A 24 4.29 -2.33 19.88
C TYR A 24 4.41 -2.60 18.39
N ARG A 25 5.07 -3.72 18.07
CA ARG A 25 5.25 -4.16 16.70
C ARG A 25 4.86 -5.62 16.54
N TRP A 26 4.19 -5.91 15.45
CA TRP A 26 3.87 -7.26 15.01
C TRP A 26 4.30 -7.41 13.57
N THR A 27 4.93 -8.52 13.25
CA THR A 27 5.25 -8.91 11.87
C THR A 27 4.50 -10.20 11.59
N ILE A 28 3.68 -10.19 10.54
CA ILE A 28 2.96 -11.35 10.01
C ILE A 28 3.76 -11.84 8.81
N THR A 29 4.05 -13.13 8.78
CA THR A 29 4.68 -13.81 7.65
C THR A 29 3.85 -15.02 7.25
N VAL A 30 3.49 -15.12 5.96
CA VAL A 30 2.73 -16.23 5.38
C VAL A 30 3.60 -17.05 4.43
N GLU A 31 3.18 -18.28 4.11
CA GLU A 31 3.99 -19.17 3.27
C GLU A 31 3.82 -18.92 1.76
N GLY A 32 4.92 -19.16 1.02
CA GLY A 32 4.97 -19.15 -0.44
C GLY A 32 4.64 -17.78 -1.04
N ASP A 33 3.99 -17.81 -2.21
CA ASP A 33 3.58 -16.63 -2.98
C ASP A 33 2.21 -16.07 -2.51
N SER A 34 1.84 -16.30 -1.25
CA SER A 34 0.61 -15.76 -0.68
C SER A 34 0.79 -14.29 -0.33
N TYR A 35 -0.26 -13.50 -0.49
CA TYR A 35 -0.34 -12.16 0.10
C TYR A 35 -1.21 -12.18 1.36
N ILE A 36 -1.13 -11.11 2.14
CA ILE A 36 -1.85 -10.91 3.40
C ILE A 36 -2.99 -9.93 3.13
N GLN A 37 -4.21 -10.37 3.38
CA GLN A 37 -5.38 -9.49 3.44
C GLN A 37 -5.68 -9.16 4.91
N ILE A 38 -5.89 -7.89 5.23
CA ILE A 38 -6.19 -7.39 6.58
C ILE A 38 -7.56 -6.73 6.57
N SER A 39 -8.40 -7.01 7.56
CA SER A 39 -9.68 -6.35 7.80
C SER A 39 -9.73 -5.84 9.24
N PHE A 40 -10.41 -4.72 9.46
CA PHE A 40 -10.56 -4.13 10.79
C PHE A 40 -11.93 -4.50 11.34
N LEU A 41 -11.94 -5.04 12.57
CA LEU A 41 -13.16 -5.45 13.29
C LEU A 41 -13.59 -4.39 14.31
N ASP A 42 -12.64 -3.71 14.94
CA ASP A 42 -12.89 -2.61 15.88
C ASP A 42 -11.71 -1.62 15.81
N MET A 43 -12.00 -0.33 15.98
CA MET A 43 -11.00 0.72 16.07
C MET A 43 -11.54 1.87 16.92
N ASP A 44 -10.73 2.28 17.88
CA ASP A 44 -10.94 3.36 18.82
C ASP A 44 -9.57 3.83 19.29
N ILE A 45 -8.94 4.65 18.45
CA ILE A 45 -7.61 5.22 18.66
C ILE A 45 -7.78 6.75 18.64
N GLU A 46 -7.04 7.48 19.48
CA GLU A 46 -7.11 8.94 19.50
C GLU A 46 -6.88 9.54 18.10
N ASP A 47 -7.82 10.37 17.64
CA ASP A 47 -7.81 11.01 16.32
C ASP A 47 -7.61 12.52 16.44
N LEU A 48 -6.37 12.90 16.72
CA LEU A 48 -5.95 14.30 16.77
C LEU A 48 -4.79 14.55 15.80
N TYR A 49 -4.86 15.72 15.15
CA TYR A 49 -3.85 16.23 14.23
C TYR A 49 -3.45 15.24 13.12
N ASN A 50 -4.43 14.54 12.53
CA ASN A 50 -4.24 13.52 11.50
C ASN A 50 -3.37 12.34 12.00
N CYS A 51 -3.77 11.70 13.10
CA CYS A 51 -3.07 10.58 13.73
C CYS A 51 -1.63 10.91 14.18
N TYR A 52 -1.39 12.15 14.62
CA TYR A 52 -0.04 12.55 15.02
C TYR A 52 0.40 11.92 16.35
N TYR A 53 -0.50 11.92 17.33
CA TYR A 53 -0.24 11.38 18.68
C TYR A 53 -0.31 9.85 18.66
N ASP A 54 -1.51 9.33 18.44
CA ASP A 54 -1.75 7.90 18.43
C ASP A 54 -2.00 7.40 17.01
N GLN A 55 -1.37 6.27 16.68
CA GLN A 55 -1.47 5.71 15.34
C GLN A 55 -1.14 4.23 15.29
N LEU A 56 -1.87 3.52 14.45
CA LEU A 56 -1.47 2.24 13.89
C LEU A 56 -0.93 2.47 12.48
N LYS A 57 0.36 2.20 12.26
CA LYS A 57 0.97 2.18 10.94
C LYS A 57 1.13 0.75 10.44
N ILE A 58 0.79 0.50 9.19
CA ILE A 58 0.94 -0.81 8.55
C ILE A 58 1.88 -0.66 7.35
N PHE A 59 2.87 -1.54 7.27
CA PHE A 59 3.94 -1.54 6.29
C PHE A 59 3.93 -2.84 5.48
N ASP A 60 4.08 -2.71 4.17
CA ASP A 60 4.11 -3.79 3.19
C ASP A 60 5.51 -4.41 3.11
N GLY A 61 5.88 -5.16 4.15
CA GLY A 61 7.18 -5.80 4.25
C GLY A 61 7.60 -6.15 5.68
N PRO A 62 8.86 -6.60 5.86
CA PRO A 62 9.36 -7.17 7.11
C PRO A 62 9.59 -6.16 8.23
N ASP A 63 9.57 -4.85 7.94
CA ASP A 63 9.87 -3.84 8.95
C ASP A 63 9.18 -2.47 8.69
N VAL A 64 9.49 -1.51 9.55
CA VAL A 64 8.97 -0.13 9.51
C VAL A 64 9.64 0.77 8.47
N TYR A 65 10.64 0.26 7.75
CA TYR A 65 11.29 0.94 6.62
C TYR A 65 10.65 0.54 5.28
N SER A 66 9.83 -0.50 5.28
CA SER A 66 9.05 -0.97 4.13
C SER A 66 7.96 0.05 3.73
N TYR A 67 7.34 -0.13 2.56
CA TYR A 67 6.35 0.82 2.03
C TYR A 67 5.11 0.90 2.95
N PRO A 68 4.67 2.09 3.40
CA PRO A 68 3.50 2.20 4.28
C PRO A 68 2.20 1.97 3.50
N LEU A 69 1.42 0.96 3.89
CA LEU A 69 0.06 0.73 3.39
C LEU A 69 -0.94 1.74 3.94
N GLY A 70 -0.69 2.27 5.15
CA GLY A 70 -1.52 3.32 5.73
C GLY A 70 -1.13 3.69 7.16
N THR A 71 -1.74 4.79 7.63
CA THR A 71 -1.68 5.26 9.01
C THR A 71 -3.12 5.43 9.47
N PHE A 72 -3.47 4.82 10.60
CA PHE A 72 -4.86 4.69 11.04
C PHE A 72 -5.02 5.16 12.48
N CYS A 73 -6.08 5.93 12.72
CA CYS A 73 -6.57 6.35 14.03
C CYS A 73 -8.07 6.67 13.93
N GLY A 74 -8.71 6.97 15.06
CA GLY A 74 -10.14 7.29 15.14
C GLY A 74 -11.05 6.08 15.30
N LEU A 75 -12.31 6.27 14.92
CA LEU A 75 -13.39 5.28 15.07
C LEU A 75 -13.83 4.67 13.72
N SER A 76 -13.39 5.24 12.61
CA SER A 76 -13.82 4.81 11.27
C SER A 76 -12.99 3.63 10.79
N LEU A 77 -13.62 2.46 10.59
CA LEU A 77 -12.92 1.28 10.10
C LEU A 77 -12.40 1.50 8.66
N PRO A 78 -11.10 1.29 8.39
CA PRO A 78 -10.57 1.32 7.04
C PRO A 78 -11.17 0.23 6.15
N THR A 79 -11.17 0.45 4.84
CA THR A 79 -11.40 -0.62 3.87
C THR A 79 -10.34 -1.71 4.01
N PRO A 80 -10.64 -2.98 3.70
CA PRO A 80 -9.67 -4.06 3.74
C PRO A 80 -8.38 -3.72 2.99
N LEU A 81 -7.24 -4.05 3.60
CA LEU A 81 -5.91 -3.81 3.04
C LEU A 81 -5.35 -5.10 2.46
N ARG A 82 -4.52 -4.94 1.43
CA ARG A 82 -3.81 -6.04 0.78
C ARG A 82 -2.32 -5.74 0.73
N SER A 83 -1.49 -6.67 1.19
CA SER A 83 -0.05 -6.61 0.96
C SER A 83 0.30 -6.96 -0.49
N SER A 84 1.54 -6.67 -0.88
CA SER A 84 2.08 -7.12 -2.17
C SER A 84 2.77 -8.47 -2.10
N GLY A 85 3.21 -8.88 -0.92
CA GLY A 85 3.91 -10.13 -0.71
C GLY A 85 3.52 -10.80 0.60
N SER A 86 4.35 -11.73 1.03
CA SER A 86 4.07 -12.63 2.13
C SER A 86 4.34 -12.06 3.52
N THR A 87 4.73 -10.78 3.63
CA THR A 87 5.08 -10.16 4.92
C THR A 87 4.46 -8.78 5.10
N VAL A 88 3.91 -8.52 6.29
CA VAL A 88 3.39 -7.21 6.72
C VAL A 88 3.86 -6.90 8.12
N THR A 89 4.22 -5.64 8.36
CA THR A 89 4.58 -5.14 9.70
C THR A 89 3.58 -4.12 10.18
N LEU A 90 3.04 -4.32 11.38
CA LEU A 90 2.17 -3.40 12.09
C LEU A 90 2.96 -2.72 13.21
N HIS A 91 2.82 -1.41 13.33
CA HIS A 91 3.46 -0.60 14.38
C HIS A 91 2.42 0.30 15.04
N PHE A 92 2.08 0.00 16.28
CA PHE A 92 1.20 0.83 17.11
C PHE A 92 2.03 1.72 18.03
N LYS A 93 1.74 3.02 18.04
CA LYS A 93 2.31 3.99 18.98
C LYS A 93 1.19 4.83 19.60
N SER A 94 1.37 5.15 20.88
CA SER A 94 0.56 6.16 21.57
C SER A 94 1.43 7.16 22.32
N ASP A 95 0.86 8.32 22.65
CA ASP A 95 1.49 9.36 23.43
C ASP A 95 1.21 9.20 24.96
N SER A 96 1.49 10.24 25.75
CA SER A 96 1.39 10.17 27.22
C SER A 96 -0.02 10.32 27.80
N ILE A 97 -1.02 10.76 27.04
CA ILE A 97 -2.36 11.12 27.54
C ILE A 97 -3.45 10.77 26.54
N VAL A 98 -4.68 10.55 27.03
CA VAL A 98 -5.84 10.19 26.21
C VAL A 98 -5.65 8.82 25.53
N GLY A 99 -6.71 8.02 25.47
CA GLY A 99 -6.62 6.71 24.86
C GLY A 99 -8.00 6.10 24.69
N GLY A 100 -8.17 5.37 23.59
CA GLY A 100 -9.36 4.58 23.30
C GLY A 100 -9.16 3.09 23.61
N ARG A 101 -10.14 2.26 23.24
CA ARG A 101 -10.06 0.79 23.40
C ARG A 101 -9.01 0.14 22.49
N GLY A 102 -8.53 0.87 21.48
CA GLY A 102 -7.50 0.45 20.55
C GLY A 102 -8.07 -0.21 19.31
N PHE A 103 -7.55 -1.35 18.89
CA PHE A 103 -7.98 -1.98 17.65
C PHE A 103 -8.08 -3.50 17.78
N LEU A 104 -8.92 -4.08 16.93
CA LEU A 104 -8.96 -5.50 16.64
C LEU A 104 -9.01 -5.66 15.13
N LEU A 105 -8.10 -6.44 14.58
CA LEU A 105 -8.06 -6.78 13.16
C LEU A 105 -7.85 -8.27 12.97
N ASP A 106 -8.35 -8.74 11.84
CA ASP A 106 -8.17 -10.06 11.30
C ASP A 106 -7.28 -10.02 10.06
N TRP A 107 -6.46 -11.05 9.91
CA TRP A 107 -5.60 -11.23 8.76
C TRP A 107 -5.73 -12.65 8.22
N THR A 108 -5.60 -12.79 6.90
CA THR A 108 -5.64 -14.08 6.20
C THR A 108 -4.58 -14.11 5.11
N ALA A 109 -3.88 -15.24 5.00
CA ALA A 109 -3.09 -15.59 3.84
C ALA A 109 -4.02 -15.88 2.67
N VAL A 110 -3.80 -15.20 1.55
CA VAL A 110 -4.51 -15.43 0.31
C VAL A 110 -3.50 -15.87 -0.73
N LYS A 111 -3.67 -17.09 -1.24
CA LYS A 111 -2.85 -17.58 -2.35
C LYS A 111 -3.17 -16.76 -3.59
N ASP A 112 -2.15 -16.25 -4.24
CA ASP A 112 -2.29 -15.69 -5.58
C ASP A 112 -2.42 -16.84 -6.59
N SER A 113 -3.59 -17.47 -6.63
CA SER A 113 -3.92 -18.52 -7.60
C SER A 113 -4.55 -17.96 -8.88
N GLY A 114 -4.63 -16.63 -8.99
CA GLY A 114 -5.10 -15.95 -10.19
C GLY A 114 -3.98 -15.88 -11.23
N PRO A 115 -4.31 -15.60 -12.50
CA PRO A 115 -3.29 -15.03 -13.38
C PRO A 115 -2.70 -13.78 -12.70
N PRO A 116 -1.38 -13.52 -12.83
CA PRO A 116 -0.79 -12.29 -12.31
C PRO A 116 -1.65 -11.09 -12.71
N PRO A 117 -1.89 -10.11 -11.83
CA PRO A 117 -2.74 -8.97 -12.17
C PRO A 117 -2.15 -8.27 -13.40
N THR A 118 -2.83 -8.39 -14.54
CA THR A 118 -2.47 -7.74 -15.79
C THR A 118 -3.27 -6.46 -15.96
N ILE A 119 -2.61 -5.38 -16.38
CA ILE A 119 -3.31 -4.20 -16.87
C ILE A 119 -3.65 -4.45 -18.34
N THR A 120 -4.92 -4.27 -18.70
CA THR A 120 -5.34 -4.33 -20.11
C THR A 120 -4.59 -3.24 -20.90
N PRO A 121 -4.04 -3.52 -22.09
CA PRO A 121 -3.43 -2.50 -22.93
C PRO A 121 -4.35 -1.29 -23.12
N GLY A 122 -3.86 -0.10 -22.78
CA GLY A 122 -4.61 1.15 -22.85
C GLY A 122 -5.54 1.43 -21.66
N ALA A 123 -5.50 0.64 -20.58
CA ALA A 123 -6.24 0.97 -19.36
C ALA A 123 -5.61 2.17 -18.64
N CYS A 124 -6.46 3.11 -18.22
CA CYS A 124 -6.05 4.29 -17.44
C CYS A 124 -5.93 3.93 -15.95
N GLY A 125 -4.78 3.40 -15.57
CA GLY A 125 -4.47 2.99 -14.21
C GLY A 125 -4.67 1.51 -13.92
N GLY A 126 -4.27 1.10 -12.72
CA GLY A 126 -4.36 -0.27 -12.25
C GLY A 126 -3.19 -0.69 -11.38
N PHE A 127 -3.22 -1.95 -10.94
CA PHE A 127 -2.16 -2.56 -10.14
C PHE A 127 -1.46 -3.64 -10.98
N LEU A 128 -0.14 -3.60 -11.04
CA LEU A 128 0.69 -4.58 -11.74
C LEU A 128 1.71 -5.18 -10.77
N LEU A 129 1.69 -6.51 -10.67
CA LEU A 129 2.71 -7.27 -9.96
C LEU A 129 3.67 -7.85 -11.01
N ILE A 130 4.88 -7.29 -11.08
CA ILE A 130 5.92 -7.75 -12.00
C ILE A 130 6.72 -8.85 -11.29
N GLY A 131 6.85 -9.99 -11.95
CA GLY A 131 7.79 -11.06 -11.60
C GLY A 131 9.04 -11.00 -12.48
N ASN A 132 9.52 -12.17 -12.92
CA ASN A 132 10.76 -12.28 -13.71
C ASN A 132 10.60 -11.94 -15.20
N SER A 133 9.38 -11.71 -15.69
CA SER A 133 9.10 -11.36 -17.09
C SER A 133 8.78 -9.87 -17.22
N PRO A 134 9.27 -9.19 -18.27
CA PRO A 134 8.94 -7.79 -18.50
C PRO A 134 7.43 -7.61 -18.73
N GLY A 135 6.86 -6.60 -18.09
CA GLY A 135 5.50 -6.13 -18.38
C GLY A 135 5.52 -4.97 -19.38
N PHE A 136 4.40 -4.76 -20.06
CA PHE A 136 4.22 -3.63 -20.98
C PHE A 136 3.08 -2.75 -20.48
N LEU A 137 3.29 -1.43 -20.53
CA LEU A 137 2.27 -0.43 -20.25
C LEU A 137 2.03 0.38 -21.51
N PHE A 138 0.76 0.72 -21.74
CA PHE A 138 0.31 1.49 -22.89
C PHE A 138 -0.60 2.60 -22.39
N SER A 139 -0.42 3.81 -22.91
CA SER A 139 -1.35 4.90 -22.66
C SER A 139 -2.74 4.54 -23.21
N PRO A 140 -3.82 5.09 -22.63
CA PRO A 140 -5.15 4.93 -23.21
C PRO A 140 -5.19 5.40 -24.66
N GLY A 141 -5.82 4.63 -25.53
CA GLY A 141 -5.91 4.94 -26.97
C GLY A 141 -4.74 4.43 -27.82
N TRP A 142 -3.62 4.03 -27.23
CA TRP A 142 -2.46 3.51 -27.96
C TRP A 142 -2.86 2.37 -28.93
N PRO A 143 -2.39 2.37 -30.19
CA PRO A 143 -1.35 3.22 -30.77
C PRO A 143 -1.83 4.58 -31.32
N GLU A 144 -3.12 4.89 -31.20
CA GLU A 144 -3.68 6.19 -31.59
C GLU A 144 -3.44 7.24 -30.50
N ASN A 145 -3.87 8.48 -30.76
CA ASN A 145 -3.78 9.58 -29.80
C ASN A 145 -4.48 9.25 -28.48
N TYR A 146 -3.85 9.62 -27.37
CA TYR A 146 -4.48 9.50 -26.06
C TYR A 146 -5.66 10.47 -25.93
N PRO A 147 -6.74 10.08 -25.20
CA PRO A 147 -7.85 10.98 -24.93
C PRO A 147 -7.43 12.19 -24.10
N PRO A 148 -8.09 13.36 -24.22
CA PRO A 148 -7.81 14.51 -23.38
C PRO A 148 -8.29 14.31 -21.93
N ASN A 149 -7.77 15.12 -21.00
CA ASN A 149 -8.18 15.20 -19.59
C ASN A 149 -8.10 13.86 -18.83
N GLN A 150 -7.00 13.12 -19.00
CA GLN A 150 -6.78 11.84 -18.31
C GLN A 150 -5.89 12.02 -17.07
N GLU A 151 -6.30 11.42 -15.96
CA GLU A 151 -5.47 11.28 -14.75
C GLU A 151 -5.26 9.80 -14.45
N CYS A 152 -4.29 9.18 -15.12
CA CYS A 152 -4.01 7.75 -14.98
C CYS A 152 -2.97 7.50 -13.88
N THR A 153 -3.23 6.51 -13.02
CA THR A 153 -2.26 6.07 -12.00
C THR A 153 -2.09 4.57 -12.03
N TRP A 154 -0.87 4.13 -12.35
CA TRP A 154 -0.49 2.71 -12.28
C TRP A 154 0.41 2.48 -11.06
N LEU A 155 0.03 1.53 -10.22
CA LEU A 155 0.86 1.06 -9.11
C LEU A 155 1.55 -0.24 -9.51
N ILE A 156 2.85 -0.14 -9.79
CA ILE A 156 3.68 -1.27 -10.15
C ILE A 156 4.46 -1.72 -8.93
N ARG A 157 4.48 -3.02 -8.65
CA ARG A 157 5.28 -3.62 -7.58
C ARG A 157 6.05 -4.81 -8.10
N ALA A 158 7.30 -4.94 -7.65
CA ALA A 158 8.15 -6.08 -7.91
C ALA A 158 8.78 -6.51 -6.57
N PRO A 159 8.15 -7.45 -5.83
CA PRO A 159 8.68 -7.92 -4.55
C PRO A 159 10.13 -8.41 -4.70
N ASP A 160 10.98 -8.03 -3.75
CA ASP A 160 12.40 -8.40 -3.69
C ASP A 160 13.22 -8.08 -4.95
N SER A 161 12.75 -7.13 -5.77
CA SER A 161 13.33 -6.77 -7.06
C SER A 161 13.30 -5.26 -7.28
N ILE A 162 14.08 -4.79 -8.26
CA ILE A 162 14.08 -3.40 -8.70
C ILE A 162 13.32 -3.31 -10.02
N ILE A 163 12.46 -2.31 -10.14
CA ILE A 163 11.76 -2.01 -11.40
C ILE A 163 12.65 -1.12 -12.25
N GLU A 164 12.97 -1.58 -13.44
CA GLU A 164 13.60 -0.77 -14.48
C GLU A 164 12.54 -0.39 -15.53
N PHE A 165 12.44 0.91 -15.84
CA PHE A 165 11.56 1.41 -16.88
C PHE A 165 12.32 1.57 -18.19
N ASN A 166 11.79 1.00 -19.26
CA ASN A 166 12.28 1.19 -20.61
C ASN A 166 11.18 1.81 -21.49
N PHE A 167 11.42 3.03 -21.97
CA PHE A 167 10.50 3.74 -22.85
C PHE A 167 10.72 3.29 -24.30
N LEU A 168 9.73 2.58 -24.84
CA LEU A 168 9.76 2.13 -26.24
C LEU A 168 9.20 3.18 -27.21
N SER A 169 8.32 4.06 -26.72
CA SER A 169 7.76 5.18 -27.46
C SER A 169 7.29 6.25 -26.46
N LEU A 170 7.47 7.52 -26.82
CA LEU A 170 7.01 8.67 -26.07
C LEU A 170 6.62 9.77 -27.06
N ASP A 171 5.32 10.07 -27.12
CA ASP A 171 4.76 11.15 -27.93
C ASP A 171 3.68 11.85 -27.09
N MET A 172 3.93 13.09 -26.70
CA MET A 172 3.10 13.87 -25.78
C MET A 172 3.09 15.33 -26.21
N GLU A 173 2.04 16.07 -25.83
CA GLU A 173 1.92 17.49 -26.13
C GLU A 173 3.10 18.30 -25.55
N GLY A 174 4.01 18.70 -26.44
CA GLY A 174 5.16 19.55 -26.11
C GLY A 174 4.86 21.02 -26.36
N TYR A 175 4.19 21.71 -25.42
CA TYR A 175 4.13 23.18 -25.42
C TYR A 175 5.05 23.75 -24.34
N PRO A 176 5.98 24.67 -24.66
CA PRO A 176 6.80 25.32 -23.64
C PRO A 176 5.99 26.32 -22.81
N PRO A 177 6.06 26.29 -21.48
CA PRO A 177 6.61 25.24 -20.60
C PRO A 177 5.63 24.06 -20.47
N CYS A 178 6.12 22.82 -20.26
CA CYS A 178 5.34 21.58 -20.25
C CYS A 178 4.25 21.54 -19.16
N TYR A 179 3.20 22.35 -19.34
CA TYR A 179 2.09 22.53 -18.40
C TYR A 179 0.83 21.78 -18.82
N SER A 180 0.81 21.25 -20.05
CA SER A 180 -0.31 20.45 -20.54
C SER A 180 -0.19 19.03 -19.99
N ASP A 181 0.48 18.14 -20.74
CA ASP A 181 0.53 16.72 -20.41
C ASP A 181 1.87 16.36 -19.76
N ASN A 182 1.82 15.55 -18.71
CA ASN A 182 3.01 15.04 -18.05
C ASN A 182 2.88 13.55 -17.70
N LEU A 183 4.03 12.89 -17.61
CA LEU A 183 4.16 11.55 -17.04
C LEU A 183 5.08 11.64 -15.84
N ILE A 184 4.60 11.19 -14.68
CA ILE A 184 5.35 11.25 -13.42
C ILE A 184 5.62 9.83 -12.93
N ILE A 185 6.89 9.49 -12.77
CA ILE A 185 7.31 8.23 -12.12
C ILE A 185 7.66 8.53 -10.66
N ARG A 186 7.15 7.70 -9.74
CA ARG A 186 7.39 7.86 -8.31
C ARG A 186 7.97 6.56 -7.74
N ASP A 187 9.01 6.71 -6.93
CA ASP A 187 9.53 5.63 -6.09
C ASP A 187 9.01 5.83 -4.66
N GLY A 188 7.95 5.09 -4.33
CA GLY A 188 7.24 5.25 -3.07
C GLY A 188 6.68 6.67 -2.88
N LYS A 189 7.21 7.40 -1.90
CA LYS A 189 6.83 8.81 -1.63
C LYS A 189 7.69 9.83 -2.40
N ASN A 190 8.76 9.41 -3.06
CA ASN A 190 9.67 10.28 -3.79
C ASN A 190 9.24 10.40 -5.25
N VAL A 191 9.34 11.61 -5.81
CA VAL A 191 9.10 11.83 -7.25
C VAL A 191 10.42 11.71 -7.98
N LEU A 192 10.49 10.79 -8.95
CA LEU A 192 11.56 10.73 -9.92
C LEU A 192 11.13 11.59 -11.11
N ASN A 193 11.57 12.85 -11.12
CA ASN A 193 11.38 13.71 -12.27
C ASN A 193 12.31 13.22 -13.38
N ILE A 194 11.73 12.68 -14.45
CA ILE A 194 12.47 12.43 -15.69
C ILE A 194 12.28 13.68 -16.55
N PHE A 195 13.39 14.35 -16.89
CA PHE A 195 13.44 15.51 -17.79
C PHE A 195 13.53 15.05 -19.24
#